data_AF-A0A923N3K7-F1
#
_entry.id   AF-A0A923N3K7-F1
#
_cell.length_a   1.000
_cell.length_b   1.000
_cell.length_c   1.000
_cell.angle_alpha   90.00
_cell.angle_beta   90.00
_cell.angle_gamma   90.00
#
_symmetry.space_group_name_H-M   'P 1'
#
loop_
_entity.id
_entity.type
_entity.pdbx_description
1 polymer ?
#
loop_
_entity_poly.entity_id
_entity_poly.type
_entity_poly.pdbx_seq_one_letter_code
_entity_poly.pdbx_strand_id
1 'polypeptide(L)'
;MSLFGITVSFLKRRIIQPVANLLKQGMTPHKLAVTVAMGTVVGVVPAIGITTVMGTALAARFRLNIAATVLISYLMQPLQIILIIPFARLGIFIFGLQELRFSLNEITAMFKEDWLNALNLIWKANLAAVASWALLAVPVGFVLYLLVLPLLIRFMPKQVQA
;
A
#
# COMPACT_ATOMS: atom_id res chain seq x y z
N MET A 1 -38.46 -0.66 -2.88
CA MET A 1 -37.03 -0.65 -2.52
C MET A 1 -36.25 -1.29 -3.67
N SER A 2 -35.34 -0.56 -4.31
CA SER A 2 -34.54 -1.12 -5.41
C SER A 2 -33.53 -2.13 -4.87
N LEU A 3 -33.23 -3.18 -5.64
CA LEU A 3 -32.15 -4.15 -5.32
C LEU A 3 -30.82 -3.44 -5.00
N PHE A 4 -30.59 -2.29 -5.65
CA PHE A 4 -29.43 -1.41 -5.42
C PHE A 4 -29.38 -0.83 -3.99
N GLY A 5 -30.53 -0.51 -3.38
CA GLY A 5 -30.59 -0.01 -2.01
C GLY A 5 -30.27 -1.09 -0.97
N ILE A 6 -30.63 -2.35 -1.27
CA ILE A 6 -30.37 -3.50 -0.39
C ILE A 6 -28.87 -3.84 -0.39
N THR A 7 -28.24 -3.89 -1.56
CA THR A 7 -26.80 -4.20 -1.69
C THR A 7 -25.92 -3.13 -1.04
N VAL A 8 -26.24 -1.84 -1.24
CA VAL A 8 -25.51 -0.73 -0.60
C VAL A 8 -25.68 -0.75 0.92
N SER A 9 -26.89 -1.00 1.41
CA SER A 9 -27.19 -1.15 2.85
C SER A 9 -26.40 -2.30 3.48
N PHE A 10 -26.36 -3.45 2.80
CA PHE A 10 -25.62 -4.63 3.24
C PHE A 10 -24.12 -4.36 3.30
N LEU A 11 -23.53 -3.80 2.23
CA LEU A 11 -22.11 -3.45 2.17
C LEU A 11 -21.73 -2.46 3.27
N LYS A 12 -22.57 -1.43 3.49
CA LYS A 12 -22.36 -0.43 4.54
C LYS A 12 -22.33 -1.07 5.93
N ARG A 13 -23.28 -1.94 6.24
CA ARG A 13 -23.42 -2.56 7.57
C ARG A 13 -22.37 -3.64 7.83
N ARG A 14 -22.00 -4.43 6.81
CA ARG A 14 -21.16 -5.62 6.98
C ARG A 14 -19.68 -5.38 6.73
N ILE A 15 -19.32 -4.40 5.89
CA ILE A 15 -17.92 -4.12 5.53
C ILE A 15 -17.51 -2.71 6.01
N ILE A 16 -18.23 -1.67 5.58
CA ILE A 16 -17.81 -0.28 5.80
C ILE A 16 -17.83 0.09 7.30
N GLN A 17 -18.92 -0.21 8.00
CA GLN A 17 -19.06 0.12 9.42
C GLN A 17 -18.03 -0.60 10.31
N PRO A 18 -17.82 -1.93 10.21
CA PRO A 18 -16.79 -2.61 11.00
C PRO A 18 -15.38 -2.08 10.75
N VAL A 19 -15.01 -1.86 9.49
CA VAL A 19 -13.71 -1.28 9.13
C VAL A 19 -13.59 0.12 9.72
N ALA A 20 -14.59 0.98 9.53
CA ALA A 20 -14.58 2.33 10.07
C ALA A 20 -14.49 2.36 11.60
N ASN A 21 -15.18 1.45 12.29
CA ASN A 21 -15.14 1.35 13.75
C ASN A 21 -13.76 0.90 14.23
N LEU A 22 -13.17 -0.12 13.58
CA LEU A 22 -11.82 -0.60 13.89
C LEU A 22 -10.75 0.48 13.68
N LEU A 23 -10.90 1.28 12.62
CA LEU A 23 -10.02 2.40 12.34
C LEU A 23 -10.16 3.56 13.35
N LYS A 24 -11.37 3.80 13.88
CA LYS A 24 -11.63 4.91 14.81
C LYS A 24 -11.40 4.57 16.29
N GLN A 25 -11.36 3.29 16.65
CA GLN A 25 -11.27 2.85 18.04
C GLN A 25 -10.01 3.38 18.73
N GLY A 26 -10.19 4.26 19.72
CA GLY A 26 -9.12 4.78 20.58
C GLY A 26 -8.09 5.67 19.88
N MET A 27 -8.38 6.16 18.67
CA MET A 27 -7.43 6.93 17.87
C MET A 27 -7.86 8.37 17.67
N THR A 28 -6.91 9.29 17.84
CA THR A 28 -7.08 10.69 17.43
C THR A 28 -7.07 10.79 15.89
N PRO A 29 -7.66 11.84 15.30
CA PRO A 29 -7.61 12.07 13.85
C PRO A 29 -6.18 12.04 13.29
N HIS A 30 -5.21 12.55 14.05
CA HIS A 30 -3.79 12.54 13.69
C HIS A 30 -3.25 11.12 13.60
N LYS A 31 -3.46 10.29 14.62
CA LYS A 31 -2.99 8.89 14.59
C LYS A 31 -3.65 8.11 13.46
N LEU A 32 -4.94 8.32 13.21
CA LEU A 32 -5.64 7.65 12.12
C LEU A 32 -5.11 8.11 10.75
N ALA A 33 -4.81 9.40 10.55
CA ALA A 33 -4.19 9.89 9.33
C ALA A 33 -2.82 9.22 9.08
N VAL A 34 -1.99 9.09 10.13
CA VAL A 34 -0.71 8.39 10.04
C VAL A 34 -0.91 6.91 9.72
N THR A 35 -1.86 6.23 10.36
CA THR A 35 -2.19 4.82 10.06
C THR A 35 -2.63 4.64 8.62
N VAL A 36 -3.47 5.53 8.08
CA VAL A 36 -3.89 5.48 6.66
C VAL A 36 -2.69 5.71 5.75
N ALA A 37 -1.94 6.78 5.94
CA ALA A 37 -0.80 7.11 5.09
C ALA A 37 0.26 5.99 5.10
N MET A 38 0.64 5.53 6.29
CA MET A 38 1.65 4.49 6.47
C MET A 38 1.18 3.14 5.96
N GLY A 39 -0.04 2.73 6.32
CA GLY A 39 -0.63 1.50 5.82
C GLY A 39 -0.72 1.52 4.30
N THR A 40 -1.05 2.66 3.69
CA THR A 40 -1.08 2.77 2.24
C THR A 40 0.30 2.61 1.60
N VAL A 41 1.31 3.33 2.10
CA VAL A 41 2.68 3.26 1.58
C VAL A 41 3.26 1.85 1.74
N VAL A 42 3.09 1.23 2.91
CA VAL A 42 3.55 -0.15 3.18
C VAL A 42 2.78 -1.16 2.32
N GLY A 43 1.48 -0.95 2.15
CA GLY A 43 0.62 -1.84 1.37
C GLY A 43 0.97 -1.92 -0.12
N VAL A 44 1.59 -0.88 -0.68
CA VAL A 44 2.02 -0.85 -2.08
C VAL A 44 3.50 -1.19 -2.30
N VAL A 45 4.22 -1.64 -1.27
CA VAL A 45 5.62 -2.09 -1.41
C VAL A 45 5.72 -3.20 -2.46
N PRO A 46 6.55 -3.09 -3.51
CA PRO A 46 6.68 -4.13 -4.54
C PRO A 46 7.54 -5.29 -4.05
N ALA A 47 7.16 -5.91 -2.94
CA ALA A 47 7.81 -7.07 -2.34
C ALA A 47 6.78 -7.94 -1.63
N ILE A 48 6.69 -9.20 -2.04
CA ILE A 48 5.74 -10.16 -1.45
C ILE A 48 6.22 -10.56 -0.06
N GLY A 49 5.31 -10.64 0.90
CA GLY A 49 5.58 -11.16 2.24
C GLY A 49 6.17 -10.17 3.26
N ILE A 50 6.71 -9.03 2.84
CA ILE A 50 7.30 -8.04 3.76
C ILE A 50 6.25 -7.09 4.37
N THR A 51 5.11 -6.92 3.73
CA THR A 51 4.05 -5.96 4.11
C THR A 51 3.61 -6.12 5.56
N THR A 52 3.40 -7.35 6.04
CA THR A 52 2.94 -7.61 7.41
C THR A 52 4.01 -7.28 8.44
N VAL A 53 5.25 -7.70 8.18
CA VAL A 53 6.39 -7.44 9.07
C VAL A 53 6.63 -5.94 9.17
N MET A 54 6.70 -5.26 8.02
CA MET A 54 6.94 -3.82 7.94
C MET A 54 5.79 -3.02 8.56
N GLY A 55 4.54 -3.37 8.22
CA GLY A 55 3.35 -2.71 8.75
C GLY A 55 3.23 -2.86 10.27
N THR A 56 3.52 -4.06 10.79
CA THR A 56 3.53 -4.31 12.24
C THR A 56 4.66 -3.56 12.93
N ALA A 57 5.88 -3.62 12.39
CA ALA A 57 7.05 -2.96 12.97
C ALA A 57 6.87 -1.43 13.02
N LEU A 58 6.40 -0.83 11.92
CA LEU A 58 6.14 0.61 11.86
C LEU A 58 4.97 1.00 12.77
N ALA A 59 3.86 0.25 12.75
CA ALA A 59 2.74 0.53 13.65
C ALA A 59 3.16 0.47 15.12
N ALA A 60 3.97 -0.52 15.51
CA ALA A 60 4.53 -0.61 16.85
C ALA A 60 5.45 0.58 17.17
N ARG A 61 6.37 0.92 16.25
CA ARG A 61 7.33 2.02 16.43
C ARG A 61 6.66 3.37 16.64
N PHE A 62 5.55 3.62 15.94
CA PHE A 62 4.78 4.87 15.98
C PHE A 62 3.57 4.80 16.94
N ARG A 63 3.42 3.70 17.70
CA ARG A 63 2.31 3.49 18.66
C ARG A 63 0.92 3.69 18.02
N LEU A 64 0.77 3.12 16.82
CA LEU A 64 -0.46 3.06 16.04
C LEU A 64 -1.21 1.76 16.33
N ASN A 65 -2.47 1.68 15.90
CA ASN A 65 -3.22 0.43 15.93
C ASN A 65 -2.63 -0.53 14.86
N ILE A 66 -2.01 -1.63 15.32
CA ILE A 66 -1.36 -2.62 14.45
C ILE A 66 -2.39 -3.26 13.51
N ALA A 67 -3.54 -3.71 14.04
CA ALA A 67 -4.57 -4.35 13.24
C ALA A 67 -5.11 -3.41 12.15
N ALA A 68 -5.34 -2.13 12.49
CA ALA A 68 -5.75 -1.11 11.53
C ALA A 68 -4.69 -0.87 10.44
N THR A 69 -3.42 -0.76 10.82
CA THR A 69 -2.33 -0.47 9.88
C THR A 69 -2.11 -1.63 8.91
N VAL A 70 -2.11 -2.87 9.43
CA VAL A 70 -2.01 -4.07 8.61
C VAL A 70 -3.23 -4.20 7.70
N LEU A 71 -4.44 -3.99 8.21
CA LEU A 71 -5.66 -4.01 7.41
C LEU A 71 -5.59 -3.04 6.21
N ILE A 72 -5.21 -1.78 6.44
CA ILE A 72 -5.05 -0.79 5.36
C ILE A 72 -3.99 -1.25 4.36
N SER A 73 -2.88 -1.82 4.84
CA SER A 73 -1.83 -2.35 3.98
C SER A 73 -2.33 -3.46 3.05
N TYR A 74 -3.14 -4.38 3.58
CA TYR A 74 -3.75 -5.44 2.78
C TYR A 74 -4.80 -4.91 1.79
N LEU A 75 -5.57 -3.88 2.17
CA LEU A 75 -6.52 -3.24 1.25
C LEU A 75 -5.83 -2.61 0.03
N MET A 76 -4.54 -2.24 0.13
CA MET A 76 -3.78 -1.67 -0.97
C MET A 76 -3.09 -2.70 -1.87
N GLN A 77 -3.17 -4.00 -1.60
CA GLN A 77 -2.54 -5.01 -2.46
C GLN A 77 -3.04 -5.02 -3.92
N PRO A 78 -4.32 -4.74 -4.23
CA PRO A 78 -4.72 -4.57 -5.63
C PRO A 78 -3.94 -3.43 -6.31
N LEU A 79 -3.69 -2.35 -5.59
CA LEU A 79 -2.89 -1.23 -6.09
C LEU A 79 -1.39 -1.60 -6.17
N GLN A 80 -0.88 -2.41 -5.24
CA GLN A 80 0.47 -2.98 -5.32
C GLN A 80 0.69 -3.69 -6.66
N ILE A 81 -0.22 -4.58 -7.06
CA ILE A 81 -0.13 -5.33 -8.32
C ILE A 81 -0.04 -4.39 -9.52
N ILE A 82 -0.88 -3.35 -9.54
CA ILE A 82 -0.89 -2.34 -10.60
C ILE A 82 0.41 -1.54 -10.63
N LEU A 83 0.96 -1.21 -9.45
CA LEU A 83 2.13 -0.34 -9.31
C LEU A 83 3.48 -1.05 -9.42
N ILE A 84 3.55 -2.38 -9.38
CA ILE A 84 4.81 -3.12 -9.55
C ILE A 84 5.53 -2.71 -10.85
N ILE A 85 4.82 -2.69 -11.98
CA ILE A 85 5.41 -2.33 -13.29
C ILE A 85 5.83 -0.86 -13.34
N PRO A 86 4.99 0.12 -12.94
CA PRO A 86 5.41 1.51 -12.78
C PRO A 86 6.65 1.71 -11.92
N PHE A 87 6.73 1.09 -10.75
CA PHE A 87 7.90 1.20 -9.87
C PHE A 87 9.15 0.61 -10.51
N ALA A 88 9.05 -0.57 -11.15
CA ALA A 88 10.18 -1.18 -11.84
C ALA A 88 10.70 -0.26 -12.96
N ARG A 89 9.81 0.28 -13.79
CA ARG A 89 10.17 1.20 -14.89
C ARG A 89 10.81 2.49 -14.37
N LEU A 90 10.25 3.05 -13.29
CA LEU A 90 10.79 4.23 -12.65
C LEU A 90 12.20 3.98 -12.11
N GLY A 91 12.45 2.83 -11.48
CA GLY A 91 13.76 2.49 -10.94
C GLY A 91 14.79 2.27 -12.03
N ILE A 92 14.41 1.52 -13.06
CA ILE A 92 15.25 1.34 -14.25
C ILE A 92 15.64 2.69 -14.85
N PHE A 93 14.70 3.64 -14.92
CA PHE A 93 14.97 4.98 -15.41
C PHE A 93 15.91 5.78 -14.48
N ILE A 94 15.62 5.83 -13.18
CA ILE A 94 16.39 6.59 -12.18
C ILE A 94 17.84 6.07 -12.08
N PHE A 95 18.03 4.76 -12.10
CA PHE A 95 19.33 4.12 -11.91
C PHE A 95 20.06 3.78 -13.22
N GLY A 96 19.49 4.14 -14.38
CA GLY A 96 20.13 3.92 -15.68
C GLY A 96 20.22 2.45 -16.12
N LEU A 97 19.38 1.57 -15.58
CA LEU A 97 19.42 0.11 -15.80
C LEU A 97 18.71 -0.31 -17.09
N GLN A 98 18.99 0.36 -18.21
CA GLN A 98 18.26 0.16 -19.47
C GLN A 98 18.38 -1.26 -20.01
N GLU A 99 19.45 -1.96 -19.65
CA GLU A 99 19.67 -3.39 -19.90
C GLU A 99 18.62 -4.29 -19.24
N LEU A 100 17.83 -3.79 -18.27
CA LEU A 100 16.72 -4.50 -17.63
C LEU A 100 15.37 -4.27 -18.32
N ARG A 101 15.32 -3.51 -19.42
CA ARG A 101 14.08 -3.27 -20.18
C ARG A 101 13.81 -4.44 -21.13
N PHE A 102 12.99 -5.38 -20.69
CA PHE A 102 12.56 -6.50 -21.50
C PHE A 102 11.04 -6.46 -21.77
N SER A 103 10.67 -6.86 -22.97
CA SER A 103 9.31 -7.19 -23.35
C SER A 103 8.90 -8.55 -22.79
N LEU A 104 7.59 -8.80 -22.72
CA LEU A 104 7.08 -10.12 -22.30
C LEU A 104 7.60 -11.25 -23.18
N ASN A 105 7.71 -11.01 -24.49
CA ASN A 105 8.21 -12.02 -25.43
C ASN A 105 9.67 -12.38 -25.15
N GLU A 106 10.52 -11.40 -24.90
CA GLU A 106 11.93 -11.63 -24.54
C GLU A 106 12.07 -12.39 -23.21
N ILE A 107 11.28 -12.00 -22.20
CA ILE A 107 11.26 -12.72 -20.91
C ILE A 107 10.82 -14.17 -21.13
N THR A 108 9.77 -14.42 -21.91
CA THR A 108 9.30 -15.79 -22.17
C THR A 108 10.30 -16.64 -22.96
N ALA A 109 11.07 -16.02 -23.87
CA ALA A 109 12.13 -16.70 -24.59
C ALA A 109 13.29 -17.05 -23.63
N MET A 110 13.73 -16.10 -22.81
CA MET A 110 14.77 -16.32 -21.79
C MET A 110 14.37 -17.43 -20.80
N PHE A 111 13.11 -17.48 -20.37
CA PHE A 111 12.65 -18.56 -19.48
C PHE A 111 12.75 -19.96 -20.09
N LYS A 112 12.62 -20.08 -21.41
CA LYS A 112 12.73 -21.37 -22.12
C LYS A 112 14.17 -21.81 -22.30
N GLU A 113 15.09 -20.86 -22.49
CA GLU A 113 16.51 -21.14 -22.73
C GLU A 113 17.32 -21.23 -21.44
N ASP A 114 17.19 -20.24 -20.56
CA ASP A 114 17.93 -20.13 -19.31
C ASP A 114 17.05 -19.49 -18.21
N TRP A 115 16.30 -20.35 -17.54
CA TRP A 115 15.40 -19.95 -16.47
C TRP A 115 16.12 -19.29 -15.27
N LEU A 116 17.38 -19.64 -15.00
CA LEU A 116 18.15 -19.05 -13.89
C LEU A 116 18.50 -17.59 -14.19
N ASN A 117 18.95 -17.32 -15.42
CA ASN A 117 19.23 -15.95 -15.85
C ASN A 117 17.94 -15.10 -15.89
N ALA A 118 16.83 -15.67 -16.37
CA ALA A 118 15.53 -15.00 -16.34
C ALA A 118 15.07 -14.63 -14.91
N LEU A 119 15.31 -15.51 -13.92
CA LEU A 119 15.04 -15.21 -12.52
C LEU A 119 15.95 -14.11 -11.96
N ASN A 120 17.24 -14.12 -12.28
CA ASN A 120 18.19 -13.08 -11.86
C ASN A 120 17.73 -11.71 -12.37
N LEU A 121 17.24 -11.67 -13.61
CA LEU A 121 16.73 -10.47 -14.23
C LEU A 121 15.47 -9.92 -13.54
N ILE A 122 14.49 -10.79 -13.29
CA ILE A 122 13.28 -10.42 -12.54
C ILE A 122 13.65 -9.91 -11.15
N TRP A 123 14.61 -10.56 -10.49
CA TRP A 123 15.10 -10.14 -9.18
C TRP A 123 15.69 -8.71 -9.23
N LYS A 124 16.54 -8.41 -10.21
CA LYS A 124 17.10 -7.05 -10.41
C LYS A 124 16.00 -6.01 -10.70
N ALA A 125 15.04 -6.34 -11.55
CA ALA A 125 13.90 -5.46 -11.84
C ALA A 125 13.05 -5.21 -10.59
N ASN A 126 12.87 -6.22 -9.74
CA ASN A 126 12.18 -6.09 -8.46
C ASN A 126 12.96 -5.19 -7.48
N LEU A 127 14.29 -5.30 -7.42
CA LEU A 127 15.12 -4.39 -6.62
C LEU A 127 15.00 -2.94 -7.09
N ALA A 128 14.98 -2.69 -8.40
CA ALA A 128 14.74 -1.35 -8.95
C ALA A 128 13.35 -0.81 -8.56
N ALA A 129 12.33 -1.68 -8.55
CA ALA A 129 10.99 -1.32 -8.07
C ALA A 129 10.98 -0.96 -6.59
N VAL A 130 11.59 -1.78 -5.73
CA VAL A 130 11.70 -1.53 -4.28
C VAL A 130 12.46 -0.24 -4.00
N ALA A 131 13.56 0.02 -4.70
CA ALA A 131 14.34 1.24 -4.54
C ALA A 131 13.52 2.49 -4.92
N SER A 132 12.73 2.42 -6.00
CA SER A 132 11.84 3.51 -6.42
C SER A 132 10.72 3.76 -5.44
N TRP A 133 10.10 2.69 -4.94
CA TRP A 133 9.11 2.76 -3.88
C TRP A 133 9.72 3.41 -2.63
N ALA A 134 10.93 3.00 -2.21
CA ALA A 134 11.58 3.54 -1.03
C ALA A 134 11.88 5.04 -1.17
N LEU A 135 12.31 5.48 -2.35
CA LEU A 135 12.52 6.90 -2.66
C LEU A 135 11.22 7.71 -2.56
N LEU A 136 10.11 7.14 -3.00
CA LEU A 136 8.80 7.80 -3.00
C LEU A 136 8.01 7.63 -1.70
N ALA A 137 8.36 6.66 -0.86
CA ALA A 137 7.59 6.27 0.32
C ALA A 137 7.36 7.44 1.28
N VAL A 138 8.41 8.20 1.58
CA VAL A 138 8.35 9.35 2.49
C VAL A 138 7.53 10.51 1.92
N PRO A 139 7.82 11.06 0.71
CA PRO A 139 7.05 12.18 0.18
C PRO A 139 5.58 11.79 -0.08
N VAL A 140 5.32 10.60 -0.62
CA VAL A 140 3.94 10.12 -0.84
C VAL A 140 3.21 9.94 0.49
N GLY A 141 3.85 9.32 1.48
CA GLY A 141 3.27 9.17 2.82
C GLY A 141 2.95 10.50 3.48
N PHE A 142 3.83 11.49 3.34
CA PHE A 142 3.59 12.84 3.86
C PHE A 142 2.42 13.53 3.16
N VAL A 143 2.36 13.47 1.83
CA VAL A 143 1.22 14.01 1.05
C VAL A 143 -0.08 13.33 1.45
N LEU A 144 -0.09 12.00 1.56
CA LEU A 144 -1.27 11.25 2.01
C LEU A 144 -1.73 11.70 3.40
N TYR A 145 -0.80 11.89 4.33
CA TYR A 145 -1.11 12.40 5.66
C TYR A 145 -1.78 13.78 5.59
N LEU A 146 -1.21 14.72 4.81
CA LEU A 146 -1.77 16.07 4.65
C LEU A 146 -3.15 16.07 3.99
N LEU A 147 -3.43 15.13 3.09
CA LEU A 147 -4.73 15.01 2.43
C LEU A 147 -5.77 14.34 3.35
N VAL A 148 -5.38 13.32 4.10
CA VAL A 148 -6.30 12.54 4.95
C VAL A 148 -6.65 13.28 6.23
N LEU A 149 -5.70 13.97 6.86
CA LEU A 149 -5.91 14.67 8.12
C LEU A 149 -7.09 15.66 8.13
N PRO A 150 -7.20 16.62 7.18
CA PRO A 150 -8.31 17.59 7.18
C PRO A 150 -9.67 16.91 6.98
N LEU A 151 -9.72 15.84 6.18
CA LEU A 151 -10.94 15.04 6.02
C LEU A 151 -11.35 14.38 7.34
N LEU A 152 -10.39 13.79 8.06
CA LEU A 152 -10.67 13.17 9.36
C LEU A 152 -11.08 14.18 10.42
N ILE A 153 -10.42 15.34 10.50
CA ILE A 153 -10.79 16.42 11.43
C ILE A 153 -12.22 16.91 11.16
N ARG A 154 -12.63 16.99 9.89
CA ARG A 154 -13.95 17.46 9.49
C ARG A 154 -15.06 16.45 9.80
N PHE A 155 -14.81 15.15 9.61
CA PHE A 155 -15.85 14.11 9.67
C PHE A 155 -15.80 13.22 10.92
N MET A 156 -14.73 13.26 11.71
CA MET A 156 -14.71 12.59 13.01
C MET A 156 -15.36 13.48 14.06
N PRO A 157 -16.36 12.97 14.81
CA PRO A 157 -16.87 13.67 15.98
C PRO A 157 -15.70 13.98 16.91
N LYS A 158 -15.67 15.18 17.51
CA LYS A 158 -14.74 15.47 18.61
C LYS A 158 -14.97 14.37 19.67
N GLN A 159 -13.95 13.60 19.98
CA GLN A 159 -14.02 12.65 21.09
C GLN A 159 -14.28 13.47 22.33
N VAL A 160 -15.49 13.39 22.88
CA VAL A 160 -15.79 13.88 24.22
C VAL A 160 -14.92 13.03 25.14
N GLN A 161 -13.90 13.65 25.72
CA GLN A 161 -13.12 13.01 26.78
C GLN A 161 -14.10 12.72 27.91
N ALA A 162 -14.35 11.42 28.15
CA ALA A 162 -15.05 10.95 29.33
C ALA A 162 -14.07 10.87 30.50
#